data_AF-A0A927MXA0-F1
#
_entry.id   AF-A0A927MXA0-F1
#
_cell.length_a   1.000
_cell.length_b   1.000
_cell.length_c   1.000
_cell.angle_alpha   90.00
_cell.angle_beta   90.00
_cell.angle_gamma   90.00
#
_symmetry.space_group_name_H-M   'P 1'
#
loop_
_entity.id
_entity.type
_entity.pdbx_description
1 polymer ?
#
loop_
_entity_poly.entity_id
_entity_poly.type
_entity_poly.pdbx_seq_one_letter_code
_entity_poly.pdbx_strand_id
1 'polypeptide(L)'
;MSYAGTNKGGTEAIIAAERLVLERRAQLDSGLTHESVVASFPMAIDRIMGEAGLWDEATAAAAFLQANGDITEAVHLIRAHRSTLPRLAFSHPLNPREMQLLRRVVSTQRQPDGPILLGETVDYTARILHDGPELPLPIIDEPDEVDLELQHPADEPFRRFRDYLDDKGVLVDRHVQTDEQPFDIQMVAPRLPASRSAWLSMMSQADTGALINIWYQGVLGPEGYPSEGVTLGEVRHGRLPVRVAHPHTGELTEIGRIRVSETEAVAHLGGQRGEDPTTYDIGYAMALGHNERKAIAAASLDIVAWRFRGTDTGKRMEQLLLHTTDGLATSGFLEHLKLPHFVTFQSRLDAAMAARVEAEALLHRLAEDDNQDHEDHEDHDGHEH
;
A
#
# COMPACT_ATOMS: atom_id res chain seq x y z
N MET A 1 -3.67 -21.37 -49.79
CA MET A 1 -2.34 -21.46 -49.15
C MET A 1 -2.54 -22.05 -47.77
N SER A 2 -1.91 -23.19 -47.50
CA SER A 2 -1.98 -23.89 -46.21
C SER A 2 -1.13 -23.14 -45.19
N TYR A 3 -1.75 -22.50 -44.20
CA TYR A 3 -1.03 -21.97 -43.04
C TYR A 3 -0.94 -23.10 -42.02
N ALA A 4 0.11 -23.91 -42.12
CA ALA A 4 0.45 -24.88 -41.09
C ALA A 4 1.03 -24.11 -39.90
N GLY A 5 0.15 -23.65 -39.00
CA GLY A 5 0.54 -23.05 -37.73
C GLY A 5 1.22 -24.09 -36.84
N THR A 6 2.53 -24.26 -36.97
CA THR A 6 3.33 -25.00 -36.00
C THR A 6 3.51 -24.11 -34.77
N ASN A 7 2.80 -24.45 -33.69
CA ASN A 7 2.94 -23.90 -32.33
C ASN A 7 4.33 -24.16 -31.70
N LYS A 8 5.42 -23.76 -32.37
CA LYS A 8 6.81 -23.95 -31.90
C LYS A 8 7.53 -22.64 -31.60
N GLY A 9 7.22 -21.56 -32.33
CA GLY A 9 7.91 -20.27 -32.15
C GLY A 9 7.64 -19.58 -30.81
N GLY A 10 6.44 -19.76 -30.23
CA GLY A 10 6.09 -19.16 -28.93
C GLY A 10 6.93 -19.71 -27.78
N THR A 11 7.07 -21.04 -27.68
CA THR A 11 7.87 -21.68 -26.63
C THR A 11 9.36 -21.34 -26.76
N GLU A 12 9.90 -21.33 -27.98
CA GLU A 12 11.31 -20.96 -28.21
C GLU A 12 11.58 -19.50 -27.83
N ALA A 13 10.66 -18.58 -28.14
CA ALA A 13 10.76 -17.17 -27.75
C ALA A 13 10.71 -16.99 -26.22
N ILE A 14 9.83 -17.73 -25.52
CA ILE A 14 9.75 -17.70 -24.05
C ILE A 14 11.06 -18.18 -23.44
N ILE A 15 11.59 -19.33 -23.89
CA ILE A 15 12.86 -19.87 -23.38
C ILE A 15 14.02 -18.91 -23.65
N ALA A 16 14.06 -18.27 -24.81
CA ALA A 16 15.07 -17.27 -25.13
C ALA A 16 14.96 -16.03 -24.22
N ALA A 17 13.75 -15.54 -23.96
CA ALA A 17 13.52 -14.42 -23.05
C ALA A 17 13.93 -14.76 -21.60
N GLU A 18 13.56 -15.95 -21.11
CA GLU A 18 13.98 -16.44 -19.78
C GLU A 18 15.50 -16.52 -19.68
N ARG A 19 16.18 -16.99 -20.73
CA ARG A 19 17.64 -17.03 -20.78
C ARG A 19 18.27 -15.66 -20.64
N LEU A 20 17.74 -14.65 -21.33
CA LEU A 20 18.23 -13.27 -21.22
C LEU A 20 18.11 -12.73 -19.80
N VAL A 21 17.02 -13.06 -19.09
CA VAL A 21 16.85 -12.70 -17.67
C VAL A 21 17.89 -13.41 -16.81
N LEU A 22 18.14 -14.70 -17.03
CA LEU A 22 19.15 -15.47 -16.29
C LEU A 22 20.58 -14.98 -16.57
N GLU A 23 20.91 -14.64 -17.81
CA GLU A 23 22.21 -14.08 -18.19
C GLU A 23 22.44 -12.73 -17.51
N ARG A 24 21.40 -11.87 -17.43
CA ARG A 24 21.49 -10.62 -16.67
C ARG A 24 21.72 -10.89 -15.17
N ARG A 25 20.97 -11.83 -14.58
CA ARG A 25 21.13 -12.20 -13.16
C ARG A 25 22.54 -12.72 -12.86
N ALA A 26 23.13 -13.49 -13.78
CA ALA A 26 24.49 -14.01 -13.63
C ALA A 26 25.58 -12.91 -13.67
N GLN A 27 25.25 -11.67 -14.06
CA GLN A 27 26.16 -10.52 -13.98
C GLN A 27 26.17 -9.86 -12.60
N LEU A 28 25.22 -10.19 -11.72
CA LEU A 28 25.26 -9.73 -10.32
C LEU A 28 26.53 -10.27 -9.67
N ASP A 29 27.17 -9.41 -8.86
CA ASP A 29 28.40 -9.77 -8.17
C ASP A 29 28.19 -11.01 -7.30
N SER A 30 29.04 -12.03 -7.52
CA SER A 30 29.06 -13.27 -6.74
C SER A 30 29.32 -13.07 -5.24
N GLY A 31 29.78 -11.87 -4.83
CA GLY A 31 30.00 -11.50 -3.43
C GLY A 31 28.75 -11.03 -2.67
N LEU A 32 27.60 -10.81 -3.32
CA LEU A 32 26.37 -10.41 -2.62
C LEU A 32 25.72 -11.62 -1.95
N THR A 33 25.76 -11.65 -0.61
CA THR A 33 25.04 -12.63 0.19
C THR A 33 23.68 -12.08 0.61
N HIS A 34 22.77 -12.94 1.08
CA HIS A 34 21.49 -12.46 1.61
C HIS A 34 21.71 -11.52 2.80
N GLU A 35 22.68 -11.80 3.67
CA GLU A 35 23.01 -10.94 4.80
C GLU A 35 23.52 -9.57 4.36
N SER A 36 24.39 -9.51 3.34
CA SER A 36 24.90 -8.23 2.83
C SER A 36 23.80 -7.40 2.17
N VAL A 37 22.84 -8.04 1.51
CA VAL A 37 21.66 -7.37 0.94
C VAL A 37 20.75 -6.81 2.04
N VAL A 38 20.45 -7.59 3.08
CA VAL A 38 19.65 -7.12 4.22
C VAL A 38 20.31 -5.91 4.89
N ALA A 39 21.63 -5.97 5.11
CA ALA A 39 22.39 -4.89 5.73
C ALA A 39 22.48 -3.63 4.83
N SER A 40 22.59 -3.81 3.51
CA SER A 40 22.81 -2.70 2.57
C SER A 40 21.51 -2.02 2.12
N PHE A 41 20.40 -2.77 2.08
CA PHE A 41 19.11 -2.30 1.57
C PHE A 41 17.94 -2.54 2.54
N PRO A 42 18.07 -2.23 3.84
CA PRO A 42 17.08 -2.61 4.85
C PRO A 42 15.69 -2.06 4.54
N MET A 43 15.60 -0.84 4.01
CA MET A 43 14.30 -0.22 3.65
C MET A 43 13.58 -0.91 2.49
N ALA A 44 14.33 -1.44 1.52
CA ALA A 44 13.74 -2.20 0.42
C ALA A 44 13.22 -3.55 0.93
N ILE A 45 14.03 -4.24 1.74
CA ILE A 45 13.67 -5.53 2.34
C ILE A 45 12.46 -5.40 3.26
N ASP A 46 12.42 -4.38 4.12
CA ASP A 46 11.28 -4.10 4.98
C ASP A 46 10.01 -3.83 4.18
N ARG A 47 10.08 -3.03 3.12
CA ARG A 47 8.94 -2.80 2.22
C ARG A 47 8.45 -4.09 1.57
N ILE A 48 9.36 -4.90 1.04
CA ILE A 48 9.05 -6.19 0.41
C ILE A 48 8.35 -7.13 1.41
N MET A 49 8.89 -7.31 2.61
CA MET A 49 8.27 -8.14 3.64
C MET A 49 6.88 -7.62 4.05
N GLY A 50 6.72 -6.31 4.18
CA GLY A 50 5.46 -5.66 4.52
C GLY A 50 4.38 -5.84 3.46
N GLU A 51 4.71 -5.62 2.18
CA GLU A 51 3.78 -5.78 1.06
C GLU A 51 3.51 -7.25 0.73
N ALA A 52 4.51 -8.11 0.87
CA ALA A 52 4.33 -9.55 0.69
C ALA A 52 3.54 -10.18 1.83
N GLY A 53 3.59 -9.63 3.04
CA GLY A 53 2.98 -10.20 4.24
C GLY A 53 3.66 -11.49 4.69
N LEU A 54 5.00 -11.52 4.65
CA LEU A 54 5.84 -12.60 5.16
C LEU A 54 7.06 -11.99 5.84
N TRP A 55 7.28 -12.32 7.11
CA TRP A 55 8.46 -11.91 7.86
C TRP A 55 9.54 -12.98 7.74
N ASP A 56 10.44 -12.81 6.79
CA ASP A 56 11.67 -13.60 6.65
C ASP A 56 12.68 -12.81 5.79
N GLU A 57 13.71 -12.25 6.43
CA GLU A 57 14.66 -11.33 5.78
C GLU A 57 15.48 -12.03 4.69
N ALA A 58 15.84 -13.31 4.89
CA ALA A 58 16.61 -14.09 3.94
C ALA A 58 15.81 -14.40 2.66
N THR A 59 14.55 -14.78 2.80
CA THR A 59 13.61 -15.01 1.68
C THR A 59 13.34 -13.71 0.93
N ALA A 60 13.18 -12.60 1.65
CA ALA A 60 13.00 -11.29 1.03
C ALA A 60 14.25 -10.83 0.26
N ALA A 61 15.45 -11.04 0.81
CA ALA A 61 16.70 -10.76 0.11
C ALA A 61 16.89 -11.64 -1.13
N ALA A 62 16.58 -12.93 -1.04
CA ALA A 62 16.61 -13.86 -2.17
C ALA A 62 15.67 -13.40 -3.30
N ALA A 63 14.42 -13.04 -2.95
CA ALA A 63 13.44 -12.54 -3.89
C ALA A 63 13.87 -11.20 -4.52
N PHE A 64 14.47 -10.29 -3.73
CA PHE A 64 14.97 -9.01 -4.21
C PHE A 64 16.11 -9.18 -5.24
N LEU A 65 17.07 -10.06 -4.96
CA LEU A 65 18.14 -10.42 -5.90
C LEU A 65 17.58 -11.11 -7.16
N GLN A 66 16.67 -12.07 -6.98
CA GLN A 66 16.02 -12.76 -8.10
C GLN A 66 15.23 -11.77 -8.97
N ALA A 67 14.60 -10.76 -8.39
CA ALA A 67 13.90 -9.72 -9.11
C ALA A 67 14.82 -8.63 -9.71
N ASN A 68 16.15 -8.76 -9.60
CA ASN A 68 17.12 -7.72 -9.98
C ASN A 68 16.80 -6.34 -9.38
N GLY A 69 16.28 -6.32 -8.14
CA GLY A 69 15.89 -5.10 -7.44
C GLY A 69 14.46 -4.62 -7.69
N ASP A 70 13.67 -5.29 -8.55
CA ASP A 70 12.25 -4.95 -8.73
C ASP A 70 11.43 -5.39 -7.51
N ILE A 71 10.92 -4.40 -6.77
CA ILE A 71 10.14 -4.63 -5.55
C ILE A 71 8.81 -5.34 -5.85
N THR A 72 8.14 -5.00 -6.95
CA THR A 72 6.83 -5.56 -7.29
C THR A 72 6.96 -7.05 -7.63
N GLU A 73 7.98 -7.40 -8.42
CA GLU A 73 8.29 -8.79 -8.75
C GLU A 73 8.79 -9.56 -7.52
N ALA A 74 9.62 -8.95 -6.65
CA ALA A 74 10.04 -9.57 -5.41
C ALA A 74 8.84 -9.90 -4.49
N VAL A 75 7.90 -8.96 -4.36
CA VAL A 75 6.64 -9.19 -3.60
C VAL A 75 5.82 -10.31 -4.25
N HIS A 76 5.75 -10.37 -5.58
CA HIS A 76 5.08 -11.46 -6.30
C HIS A 76 5.69 -12.82 -5.98
N LEU A 77 7.03 -12.94 -6.07
CA LEU A 77 7.77 -14.15 -5.76
C LEU A 77 7.51 -14.64 -4.33
N ILE A 78 7.52 -13.73 -3.35
CA ILE A 78 7.28 -14.09 -1.95
C ILE A 78 5.83 -14.51 -1.72
N ARG A 79 4.85 -13.83 -2.34
CA ARG A 79 3.44 -14.23 -2.20
C ARG A 79 3.17 -15.58 -2.85
N ALA A 80 3.79 -15.85 -4.01
CA ALA A 80 3.75 -17.16 -4.64
C ALA A 80 4.41 -18.22 -3.73
N HIS A 81 5.59 -17.94 -3.17
CA HIS A 81 6.27 -18.82 -2.23
C HIS A 81 5.40 -19.10 -0.99
N ARG A 82 4.81 -18.07 -0.38
CA ARG A 82 3.92 -18.19 0.78
C ARG A 82 2.75 -19.13 0.51
N SER A 83 2.20 -19.14 -0.71
CA SER A 83 1.10 -20.04 -1.08
C SER A 83 1.50 -21.53 -1.06
N THR A 84 2.80 -21.83 -1.11
CA THR A 84 3.34 -23.20 -1.02
C THR A 84 3.63 -23.64 0.42
N LEU A 85 3.59 -22.71 1.39
CA LEU A 85 3.93 -22.99 2.78
C LEU A 85 2.68 -23.44 3.58
N PRO A 86 2.80 -24.45 4.46
CA PRO A 86 1.71 -24.83 5.35
C PRO A 86 1.51 -23.78 6.46
N ARG A 87 0.26 -23.52 6.81
CA ARG A 87 -0.08 -22.70 7.98
C ARG A 87 -0.01 -23.56 9.25
N LEU A 88 1.09 -23.47 9.98
CA LEU A 88 1.37 -24.34 11.13
C LEU A 88 0.62 -23.92 12.41
N ALA A 89 0.43 -22.62 12.64
CA ALA A 89 -0.19 -22.09 13.85
C ALA A 89 -0.72 -20.65 13.62
N PHE A 90 -1.48 -20.15 14.59
CA PHE A 90 -1.78 -18.74 14.75
C PHE A 90 -1.04 -18.21 15.98
N SER A 91 -0.52 -16.99 15.90
CA SER A 91 -0.01 -16.31 17.08
C SER A 91 -1.17 -15.90 17.99
N HIS A 92 -0.87 -15.77 19.28
CA HIS A 92 -1.69 -14.92 20.13
C HIS A 92 -1.63 -13.46 19.61
N PRO A 93 -2.66 -12.65 19.88
CA PRO A 93 -2.64 -11.24 19.55
C PRO A 93 -1.39 -10.57 20.14
N LEU A 94 -0.67 -9.84 19.30
CA LEU A 94 0.51 -9.10 19.73
C LEU A 94 0.07 -7.99 20.69
N ASN A 95 0.85 -7.76 21.74
CA ASN A 95 0.65 -6.65 22.66
C ASN A 95 1.62 -5.51 22.31
N PRO A 96 1.17 -4.41 21.69
CA PRO A 96 2.08 -3.34 21.27
C PRO A 96 2.77 -2.62 22.43
N ARG A 97 2.28 -2.78 23.67
CA ARG A 97 2.94 -2.25 24.87
C ARG A 97 4.25 -2.95 25.20
N GLU A 98 4.46 -4.16 24.71
CA GLU A 98 5.69 -4.94 24.90
C GLU A 98 6.75 -4.65 23.83
N MET A 99 6.53 -3.65 22.98
CA MET A 99 7.45 -3.31 21.92
C MET A 99 8.79 -2.84 22.49
N GLN A 100 9.86 -3.56 22.15
CA GLN A 100 11.20 -3.05 22.34
C GLN A 100 11.43 -1.95 21.30
N LEU A 101 11.30 -0.70 21.75
CA LEU A 101 11.38 0.48 20.88
C LEU A 101 12.78 0.63 20.28
N LEU A 102 12.81 0.83 18.97
CA LEU A 102 13.98 1.32 18.22
C LEU A 102 13.80 2.79 17.84
N ARG A 103 12.54 3.20 17.68
CA ARG A 103 12.13 4.56 17.38
C ARG A 103 10.73 4.82 17.90
N ARG A 104 10.50 6.04 18.38
CA ARG A 104 9.23 6.53 18.92
C ARG A 104 9.15 8.04 18.74
N VAL A 105 8.20 8.49 17.91
CA VAL A 105 7.92 9.90 17.66
C VAL A 105 6.50 10.22 18.09
N VAL A 106 6.34 11.31 18.83
CA VAL A 106 5.05 11.85 19.29
C VAL A 106 5.00 13.31 18.86
N SER A 107 4.06 13.68 17.98
CA SER A 107 3.95 15.07 17.49
C SER A 107 2.90 15.89 18.23
N THR A 108 2.01 15.24 18.98
CA THR A 108 0.92 15.88 19.73
C THR A 108 1.34 16.46 21.08
N GLN A 109 2.50 16.06 21.60
CA GLN A 109 2.99 16.45 22.93
C GLN A 109 4.47 16.79 22.88
N ARG A 110 4.86 17.90 23.51
CA ARG A 110 6.27 18.28 23.67
C ARG A 110 7.01 17.37 24.66
N GLN A 111 6.30 16.90 25.69
CA GLN A 111 6.80 16.02 26.76
C GLN A 111 5.78 14.90 26.95
N PRO A 112 5.79 13.88 26.07
CA PRO A 112 4.93 12.72 26.24
C PRO A 112 5.38 11.89 27.45
N ASP A 113 4.52 10.96 27.86
CA ASP A 113 4.94 9.89 28.75
C ASP A 113 5.98 9.02 28.05
N GLY A 114 7.14 8.80 28.66
CA GLY A 114 8.28 8.12 28.03
C GLY A 114 9.10 8.96 27.04
N PRO A 115 10.19 8.40 26.50
CA PRO A 115 11.13 9.13 25.65
C PRO A 115 10.59 9.36 24.24
N ILE A 116 11.04 10.46 23.63
CA ILE A 116 11.04 10.62 22.18
C ILE A 116 12.36 10.05 21.67
N LEU A 117 12.29 8.95 20.91
CA LEU A 117 13.44 8.23 20.37
C LEU A 117 13.44 8.40 18.86
N LEU A 118 14.36 9.20 18.31
CA LEU A 118 14.43 9.39 16.86
C LEU A 118 14.88 8.11 16.14
N GLY A 119 15.74 7.30 16.76
CA GLY A 119 16.25 6.07 16.14
C GLY A 119 16.91 6.30 14.78
N GLU A 120 17.03 5.23 14.00
CA GLU A 120 17.49 5.31 12.60
C GLU A 120 16.46 6.08 11.77
N THR A 121 16.83 7.20 11.16
CA THR A 121 15.90 7.99 10.34
C THR A 121 16.60 8.92 9.33
N VAL A 122 15.91 9.17 8.21
CA VAL A 122 16.28 10.16 7.20
C VAL A 122 15.51 11.48 7.34
N ASP A 123 14.68 11.65 8.37
CA ASP A 123 13.81 12.81 8.51
C ASP A 123 14.58 14.14 8.51
N TYR A 124 15.75 14.14 9.16
CA TYR A 124 16.58 15.33 9.36
C TYR A 124 17.85 15.35 8.49
N THR A 125 18.01 14.40 7.58
CA THR A 125 19.19 14.35 6.70
C THR A 125 19.07 15.37 5.56
N ALA A 126 20.18 15.90 5.07
CA ALA A 126 20.14 16.74 3.86
C ALA A 126 19.89 15.86 2.63
N ARG A 127 18.98 16.28 1.74
CA ARG A 127 18.62 15.53 0.52
C ARG A 127 19.57 15.90 -0.62
N ILE A 128 20.86 15.66 -0.41
CA ILE A 128 21.94 16.01 -1.33
C ILE A 128 22.61 14.71 -1.79
N LEU A 129 22.83 14.56 -3.09
CA LEU A 129 23.57 13.42 -3.64
C LEU A 129 25.07 13.60 -3.32
N HIS A 130 25.70 12.55 -2.82
CA HIS A 130 27.13 12.53 -2.52
C HIS A 130 27.85 11.63 -3.54
N ASP A 131 28.91 12.14 -4.15
CA ASP A 131 29.76 11.39 -5.07
C ASP A 131 30.95 10.81 -4.29
N GLY A 132 31.07 9.47 -4.26
CA GLY A 132 32.21 8.77 -3.65
C GLY A 132 31.87 8.04 -2.34
N PRO A 133 32.84 7.30 -1.78
CA PRO A 133 32.65 6.47 -0.58
C PRO A 133 32.73 7.25 0.74
N GLU A 134 33.08 8.53 0.69
CA GLU A 134 33.21 9.38 1.88
C GLU A 134 31.83 9.78 2.39
N LEU A 135 31.57 9.49 3.66
CA LEU A 135 30.32 9.91 4.30
C LEU A 135 30.35 11.43 4.53
N PRO A 136 29.24 12.14 4.27
CA PRO A 136 29.16 13.59 4.46
C PRO A 136 29.34 14.01 5.93
N LEU A 137 29.09 13.10 6.85
CA LEU A 137 29.37 13.23 8.27
C LEU A 137 30.12 11.98 8.74
N PRO A 138 31.10 12.11 9.65
CA PRO A 138 31.78 10.95 10.21
C PRO A 138 30.78 10.09 10.98
N ILE A 139 30.94 8.76 10.90
CA ILE A 139 30.33 7.85 11.87
C ILE A 139 31.00 8.14 13.20
N ILE A 140 30.22 8.59 14.18
CA ILE A 140 30.71 8.75 15.54
C ILE A 140 30.62 7.36 16.18
N ASP A 141 31.78 6.71 16.36
CA ASP A 141 31.87 5.30 16.79
C ASP A 141 31.27 5.07 18.19
N GLU A 142 31.26 6.09 19.05
CA GLU A 142 30.60 6.10 20.35
C GLU A 142 30.01 7.50 20.58
N PRO A 143 28.68 7.66 20.75
CA PRO A 143 28.20 8.88 21.39
C PRO A 143 28.89 8.98 22.76
N ASP A 144 29.30 10.19 23.17
CA ASP A 144 29.65 10.41 24.58
C ASP A 144 28.57 9.72 25.42
N GLU A 145 28.94 8.95 26.46
CA GLU A 145 27.98 8.35 27.40
C GLU A 145 27.17 9.48 28.03
N VAL A 146 26.10 9.90 27.34
CA VAL A 146 25.09 10.74 27.92
C VAL A 146 24.25 9.76 28.70
N ASP A 147 24.53 9.71 30.00
CA ASP A 147 23.71 8.99 30.98
C ASP A 147 22.34 9.69 31.07
N LEU A 148 21.55 9.49 30.01
CA LEU A 148 20.15 9.84 29.98
C LEU A 148 19.45 8.73 30.76
N GLU A 149 19.51 8.82 32.10
CA GLU A 149 18.61 8.05 32.94
C GLU A 149 17.19 8.34 32.46
N LEU A 150 16.61 7.35 31.77
CA LEU A 150 15.20 7.38 31.44
C LEU A 150 14.46 7.42 32.78
N GLN A 151 13.82 8.55 33.07
CA GLN A 151 12.95 8.72 34.25
C GLN A 151 11.64 7.95 34.05
N HIS A 152 11.74 6.66 33.73
CA HIS A 152 10.62 5.75 33.59
C HIS A 152 10.98 4.44 34.29
N PRO A 153 10.10 3.90 35.16
CA PRO A 153 10.32 2.58 35.72
C PRO A 153 10.54 1.57 34.58
N ALA A 154 11.62 0.80 34.66
CA ALA A 154 11.98 -0.18 33.62
C ALA A 154 10.88 -1.25 33.40
N ASP A 155 10.05 -1.47 34.43
CA ASP A 155 9.00 -2.49 34.45
C ASP A 155 7.63 -1.97 33.98
N GLU A 156 7.48 -0.66 33.73
CA GLU A 156 6.20 -0.07 33.30
C GLU A 156 6.23 0.26 31.80
N PRO A 157 5.22 -0.18 31.02
CA PRO A 157 5.12 0.21 29.61
C PRO A 157 4.66 1.67 29.50
N PHE A 158 5.24 2.39 28.53
CA PHE A 158 4.80 3.76 28.23
C PHE A 158 3.30 3.82 27.92
N ARG A 159 2.66 4.87 28.39
CA ARG A 159 1.28 5.18 28.10
C ARG A 159 1.10 5.44 26.60
N ARG A 160 0.06 4.81 26.05
CA ARG A 160 -0.33 4.99 24.64
C ARG A 160 -0.99 6.35 24.47
N PHE A 161 -0.85 6.94 23.29
CA PHE A 161 -1.52 8.20 23.00
C PHE A 161 -3.05 8.07 23.04
N ARG A 162 -3.60 6.94 22.59
CA ARG A 162 -5.03 6.62 22.79
C ARG A 162 -5.46 6.74 24.25
N ASP A 163 -4.76 6.08 25.17
CA ASP A 163 -5.11 6.09 26.60
C ASP A 163 -5.05 7.52 27.16
N TYR A 164 -4.13 8.35 26.64
CA TYR A 164 -4.07 9.77 26.99
C TYR A 164 -5.36 10.52 26.67
N LEU A 165 -5.92 10.33 25.48
CA LEU A 165 -7.17 10.98 25.10
C LEU A 165 -8.41 10.35 25.78
N ASP A 166 -8.37 9.06 26.04
CA ASP A 166 -9.45 8.32 26.73
C ASP A 166 -9.67 8.85 28.15
N ASP A 167 -8.59 9.01 28.94
CA ASP A 167 -8.67 9.59 30.29
C ASP A 167 -9.19 11.04 30.32
N LYS A 168 -9.04 11.77 29.21
CA LYS A 168 -9.59 13.14 29.08
C LYS A 168 -11.08 13.13 28.74
N GLY A 169 -11.65 11.96 28.41
CA GLY A 169 -13.04 11.82 28.02
C GLY A 169 -13.37 12.49 26.68
N VAL A 170 -12.37 12.63 25.79
CA VAL A 170 -12.52 13.31 24.50
C VAL A 170 -12.39 12.36 23.30
N LEU A 171 -12.22 11.06 23.52
CA LEU A 171 -12.29 10.09 22.42
C LEU A 171 -13.73 9.72 22.10
N VAL A 172 -14.05 9.60 20.82
CA VAL A 172 -15.29 8.96 20.42
C VAL A 172 -15.32 7.51 20.90
N ASP A 173 -16.49 7.08 21.35
CA ASP A 173 -16.70 5.70 21.76
C ASP A 173 -16.69 4.79 20.52
N ARG A 174 -15.57 4.07 20.34
CA ARG A 174 -15.41 3.00 19.34
C ARG A 174 -15.58 1.61 19.97
N HIS A 175 -16.18 1.49 21.14
CA HIS A 175 -16.32 0.20 21.80
C HIS A 175 -17.21 -0.73 20.96
N VAL A 176 -16.62 -1.84 20.53
CA VAL A 176 -17.34 -2.91 19.85
C VAL A 176 -17.79 -3.88 20.94
N GLN A 177 -19.07 -4.25 20.95
CA GLN A 177 -19.66 -5.11 21.99
C GLN A 177 -19.03 -6.50 22.07
N THR A 178 -18.36 -6.94 21.00
CA THR A 178 -17.79 -8.28 20.87
C THR A 178 -16.42 -8.22 20.18
N ASP A 179 -15.46 -8.98 20.71
CA ASP A 179 -14.16 -9.22 20.07
C ASP A 179 -14.31 -10.35 19.04
N GLU A 180 -14.81 -9.98 17.85
CA GLU A 180 -15.04 -10.92 16.75
C GLU A 180 -13.71 -11.44 16.17
N GLN A 181 -13.73 -12.67 15.65
CA GLN A 181 -12.58 -13.22 14.95
C GLN A 181 -12.21 -12.33 13.74
N PRO A 182 -10.92 -11.97 13.58
CA PRO A 182 -10.49 -11.08 12.52
C PRO A 182 -10.71 -11.73 11.14
N PHE A 183 -11.05 -10.92 10.15
CA PHE A 183 -11.30 -11.39 8.79
C PHE A 183 -9.97 -11.80 8.11
N ASP A 184 -9.89 -13.05 7.68
CA ASP A 184 -8.71 -13.58 6.99
C ASP A 184 -8.80 -13.38 5.47
N ILE A 185 -8.21 -12.27 5.02
CA ILE A 185 -8.12 -11.90 3.59
C ILE A 185 -7.32 -12.90 2.74
N GLN A 186 -6.53 -13.80 3.34
CA GLN A 186 -5.76 -14.81 2.60
C GLN A 186 -6.62 -16.02 2.25
N MET A 187 -7.69 -16.26 3.00
CA MET A 187 -8.57 -17.42 2.81
C MET A 187 -9.89 -17.04 2.14
N VAL A 188 -10.36 -15.82 2.36
CA VAL A 188 -11.66 -15.36 1.85
C VAL A 188 -11.51 -13.98 1.23
N ALA A 189 -11.97 -13.83 -0.01
CA ALA A 189 -12.03 -12.52 -0.66
C ALA A 189 -13.02 -11.61 0.08
N PRO A 190 -12.61 -10.39 0.50
CA PRO A 190 -13.50 -9.47 1.20
C PRO A 190 -14.62 -8.96 0.28
N ARG A 191 -15.79 -8.68 0.87
CA ARG A 191 -16.95 -8.09 0.18
C ARG A 191 -17.35 -6.80 0.87
N LEU A 192 -17.89 -5.85 0.09
CA LEU A 192 -18.42 -4.61 0.62
C LEU A 192 -19.85 -4.80 1.16
N PRO A 193 -20.20 -4.19 2.30
CA PRO A 193 -19.33 -3.47 3.22
C PRO A 193 -18.41 -4.45 3.98
N ALA A 194 -17.16 -4.06 4.20
CA ALA A 194 -16.19 -4.91 4.88
C ALA A 194 -16.11 -4.64 6.39
N SER A 195 -15.53 -5.59 7.11
CA SER A 195 -15.17 -5.39 8.51
C SER A 195 -13.89 -4.56 8.62
N ARG A 196 -13.71 -3.88 9.76
CA ARG A 196 -12.49 -3.11 10.02
C ARG A 196 -11.23 -3.96 9.97
N SER A 197 -11.31 -5.19 10.47
CA SER A 197 -10.20 -6.16 10.41
C SER A 197 -9.81 -6.50 8.97
N ALA A 198 -10.76 -6.56 8.02
CA ALA A 198 -10.47 -6.83 6.62
C ALA A 198 -9.68 -5.69 5.96
N TRP A 199 -10.11 -4.43 6.11
CA TRP A 199 -9.37 -3.31 5.50
C TRP A 199 -8.06 -3.01 6.22
N LEU A 200 -7.95 -3.21 7.53
CA LEU A 200 -6.67 -3.10 8.26
C LEU A 200 -5.68 -4.16 7.76
N SER A 201 -6.14 -5.40 7.58
CA SER A 201 -5.32 -6.48 7.01
C SER A 201 -4.89 -6.16 5.57
N MET A 202 -5.78 -5.57 4.77
CA MET A 202 -5.45 -5.15 3.42
C MET A 202 -4.43 -4.01 3.41
N MET A 203 -4.60 -2.97 4.22
CA MET A 203 -3.64 -1.87 4.32
C MET A 203 -2.25 -2.33 4.80
N SER A 204 -2.18 -3.34 5.67
CA SER A 204 -0.89 -3.93 6.04
C SER A 204 -0.12 -4.47 4.83
N GLN A 205 -0.81 -5.12 3.88
CA GLN A 205 -0.22 -5.77 2.70
C GLN A 205 -0.28 -4.92 1.42
N ALA A 206 -0.91 -3.75 1.49
CA ALA A 206 -1.08 -2.84 0.36
C ALA A 206 0.25 -2.29 -0.17
N ASP A 207 0.30 -1.93 -1.44
CA ASP A 207 1.38 -1.11 -2.00
C ASP A 207 1.48 0.21 -1.21
N THR A 208 2.71 0.52 -0.80
CA THR A 208 2.97 1.70 0.02
C THR A 208 2.63 3.00 -0.72
N GLY A 209 2.93 3.06 -2.02
CA GLY A 209 2.64 4.25 -2.84
C GLY A 209 1.15 4.49 -3.02
N ALA A 210 0.37 3.42 -3.24
CA ALA A 210 -1.09 3.49 -3.35
C ALA A 210 -1.72 4.10 -2.10
N LEU A 211 -1.33 3.64 -0.90
CA LEU A 211 -1.84 4.21 0.35
C LEU A 211 -1.47 5.68 0.51
N ILE A 212 -0.22 6.05 0.21
CA ILE A 212 0.23 7.45 0.28
C ILE A 212 -0.57 8.32 -0.69
N ASN A 213 -0.81 7.87 -1.91
CA ASN A 213 -1.54 8.63 -2.91
C ASN A 213 -3.02 8.80 -2.54
N ILE A 214 -3.67 7.76 -2.02
CA ILE A 214 -5.06 7.84 -1.55
C ILE A 214 -5.16 8.78 -0.34
N TRP A 215 -4.22 8.67 0.61
CA TRP A 215 -4.12 9.58 1.75
C TRP A 215 -3.93 11.03 1.29
N TYR A 216 -2.96 11.28 0.41
CA TYR A 216 -2.63 12.61 -0.09
C TYR A 216 -3.80 13.23 -0.87
N GLN A 217 -4.50 12.43 -1.69
CA GLN A 217 -5.73 12.84 -2.35
C GLN A 217 -6.80 13.30 -1.34
N GLY A 218 -6.96 12.56 -0.23
CA GLY A 218 -7.88 12.91 0.84
C GLY A 218 -7.51 14.23 1.53
N VAL A 219 -6.22 14.46 1.79
CA VAL A 219 -5.71 15.69 2.42
C VAL A 219 -5.87 16.90 1.49
N LEU A 220 -5.53 16.75 0.21
CA LEU A 220 -5.51 17.83 -0.78
C LEU A 220 -6.93 18.31 -1.17
N GLY A 221 -7.91 17.41 -1.13
CA GLY A 221 -9.28 17.71 -1.54
C GLY A 221 -9.43 18.04 -3.04
N PRO A 222 -10.66 18.30 -3.51
CA PRO A 222 -10.92 18.62 -4.92
C PRO A 222 -10.41 20.01 -5.34
N GLU A 223 -10.23 20.92 -4.38
CA GLU A 223 -9.82 22.30 -4.63
C GLU A 223 -8.29 22.49 -4.69
N GLY A 224 -7.51 21.46 -4.32
CA GLY A 224 -6.06 21.54 -4.36
C GLY A 224 -5.41 22.18 -3.11
N TYR A 225 -6.17 22.43 -2.05
CA TYR A 225 -5.66 23.02 -0.81
C TYR A 225 -5.59 21.96 0.29
N PRO A 226 -4.39 21.67 0.83
CA PRO A 226 -4.25 20.67 1.87
C PRO A 226 -4.98 21.10 3.13
N SER A 227 -5.78 20.19 3.69
CA SER A 227 -6.41 20.34 4.99
C SER A 227 -5.72 19.45 6.02
N GLU A 228 -5.09 20.07 7.02
CA GLU A 228 -4.46 19.33 8.13
C GLU A 228 -5.52 18.90 9.15
N GLY A 229 -6.29 17.87 8.80
CA GLY A 229 -7.33 17.31 9.67
C GLY A 229 -6.85 16.17 10.58
N VAL A 230 -5.68 15.60 10.31
CA VAL A 230 -5.14 14.44 11.02
C VAL A 230 -3.77 14.78 11.62
N THR A 231 -3.59 14.46 12.90
CA THR A 231 -2.32 14.60 13.63
C THR A 231 -1.83 13.23 14.06
N LEU A 232 -0.50 13.01 14.07
CA LEU A 232 0.08 11.75 14.51
C LEU A 232 0.15 11.72 16.04
N GLY A 233 -0.62 10.83 16.66
CA GLY A 233 -0.55 10.60 18.10
C GLY A 233 0.77 9.98 18.50
N GLU A 234 1.11 8.86 17.88
CA GLU A 234 2.34 8.12 18.16
C GLU A 234 2.75 7.34 16.91
N VAL A 235 4.03 7.42 16.54
CA VAL A 235 4.65 6.57 15.52
C VAL A 235 5.76 5.79 16.21
N ARG A 236 5.68 4.46 16.17
CA ARG A 236 6.64 3.56 16.79
C ARG A 236 7.23 2.62 15.77
N HIS A 237 8.50 2.31 15.94
CA HIS A 237 9.14 1.20 15.28
C HIS A 237 9.95 0.41 16.31
N GLY A 238 9.84 -0.91 16.27
CA GLY A 238 10.48 -1.75 17.26
C GLY A 238 10.25 -3.24 17.05
N ARG A 239 10.74 -4.04 17.99
CA ARG A 239 10.62 -5.50 17.99
C ARG A 239 9.47 -5.94 18.90
N LEU A 240 8.59 -6.79 18.40
CA LEU A 240 7.52 -7.41 19.17
C LEU A 240 7.72 -8.92 19.27
N PRO A 241 7.52 -9.52 20.46
CA PRO A 241 7.54 -10.96 20.63
C PRO A 241 6.32 -11.61 19.98
N VAL A 242 6.55 -12.66 19.21
CA VAL A 242 5.49 -13.50 18.63
C VAL A 242 5.38 -14.76 19.46
N ARG A 243 4.19 -15.00 19.99
CA ARG A 243 3.92 -16.16 20.84
C ARG A 243 2.82 -17.02 20.24
N VAL A 244 3.01 -18.33 20.31
CA VAL A 244 2.02 -19.34 19.87
C VAL A 244 1.72 -20.29 21.02
N ALA A 245 0.55 -20.93 21.00
CA ALA A 245 0.27 -22.02 21.91
C ALA A 245 1.13 -23.23 21.53
N HIS A 246 1.91 -23.77 22.48
CA HIS A 246 2.77 -24.91 22.25
C HIS A 246 1.93 -26.16 21.90
N PRO A 247 2.24 -26.90 20.82
CA PRO A 247 1.37 -27.98 20.31
C PRO A 247 1.09 -29.11 21.32
N HIS A 248 2.02 -29.37 22.25
CA HIS A 248 1.88 -30.46 23.22
C HIS A 248 1.43 -30.03 24.61
N THR A 249 1.79 -28.82 25.05
CA THR A 249 1.52 -28.34 26.42
C THR A 249 0.41 -27.31 26.47
N GLY A 250 0.07 -26.67 25.34
CA GLY A 250 -0.87 -25.55 25.28
C GLY A 250 -0.33 -24.25 25.90
N GLU A 251 0.87 -24.26 26.46
CA GLU A 251 1.48 -23.08 27.08
C GLU A 251 1.93 -22.07 26.03
N LEU A 252 1.84 -20.79 26.40
CA LEU A 252 2.24 -19.70 25.53
C LEU A 252 3.77 -19.64 25.41
N THR A 253 4.30 -19.88 24.21
CA THR A 253 5.74 -19.92 23.95
C THR A 253 6.14 -18.85 22.94
N GLU A 254 7.16 -18.04 23.26
CA GLU A 254 7.77 -17.11 22.31
C GLU A 254 8.60 -17.87 21.28
N ILE A 255 8.25 -17.71 19.99
CA ILE A 255 8.92 -18.38 18.87
C ILE A 255 9.89 -17.46 18.13
N GLY A 256 9.90 -16.18 18.48
CA GLY A 256 10.76 -15.18 17.87
C GLY A 256 10.21 -13.78 18.02
N ARG A 257 10.86 -12.83 17.36
CA ARG A 257 10.47 -11.43 17.34
C ARG A 257 10.38 -10.93 15.92
N ILE A 258 9.43 -10.04 15.68
CA ILE A 258 9.26 -9.36 14.40
C ILE A 258 9.51 -7.87 14.58
N ARG A 259 10.08 -7.21 13.56
CA ARG A 259 10.08 -5.75 13.53
C ARG A 259 8.75 -5.26 12.96
N VAL A 260 8.18 -4.24 13.58
CA VAL A 260 6.96 -3.59 13.10
C VAL A 260 7.06 -2.08 13.20
N SER A 261 6.32 -1.38 12.35
CA SER A 261 5.97 0.02 12.50
C SER A 261 4.50 0.14 12.83
N GLU A 262 4.17 0.86 13.89
CA GLU A 262 2.82 1.08 14.38
C GLU A 262 2.55 2.58 14.46
N THR A 263 1.37 2.99 14.01
CA THR A 263 0.95 4.39 14.09
C THR A 263 -0.46 4.50 14.68
N GLU A 264 -0.59 5.37 15.66
CA GLU A 264 -1.87 5.94 16.11
C GLU A 264 -1.99 7.36 15.55
N ALA A 265 -3.05 7.61 14.79
CA ALA A 265 -3.37 8.93 14.23
C ALA A 265 -4.66 9.45 14.86
N VAL A 266 -4.85 10.76 14.94
CA VAL A 266 -6.06 11.37 15.51
C VAL A 266 -6.60 12.48 14.66
N ALA A 267 -7.92 12.65 14.66
CA ALA A 267 -8.60 13.73 13.95
C ALA A 267 -9.61 14.41 14.87
N HIS A 268 -9.59 15.74 14.91
CA HIS A 268 -10.60 16.51 15.65
C HIS A 268 -11.93 16.52 14.90
N LEU A 269 -13.04 16.35 15.63
CA LEU A 269 -14.40 16.28 15.08
C LEU A 269 -15.16 17.61 15.14
N GLY A 270 -14.49 18.73 14.88
CA GLY A 270 -15.12 20.06 14.80
C GLY A 270 -15.15 20.68 13.40
N GLY A 271 -14.67 19.96 12.39
CA GLY A 271 -14.46 20.49 11.04
C GLY A 271 -15.68 20.38 10.11
N GLN A 272 -16.66 19.51 10.40
CA GLN A 272 -17.81 19.30 9.54
C GLN A 272 -19.15 19.45 10.28
N ARG A 273 -20.21 19.73 9.50
CA ARG A 273 -21.56 19.88 10.02
C ARG A 273 -22.11 18.54 10.50
N GLY A 274 -22.54 18.49 11.76
CA GLY A 274 -23.11 17.29 12.37
C GLY A 274 -22.11 16.48 13.20
N GLU A 275 -20.88 16.95 13.31
CA GLU A 275 -19.87 16.35 14.18
C GLU A 275 -19.88 16.97 15.58
N ASP A 276 -19.38 16.20 16.55
CA ASP A 276 -19.22 16.68 17.92
C ASP A 276 -17.83 17.32 18.12
N PRO A 277 -17.74 18.66 18.16
CA PRO A 277 -16.47 19.36 18.27
C PRO A 277 -15.76 19.15 19.62
N THR A 278 -16.40 18.48 20.59
CA THR A 278 -15.78 18.14 21.87
C THR A 278 -14.93 16.87 21.81
N THR A 279 -14.95 16.16 20.67
CA THR A 279 -14.35 14.83 20.54
C THR A 279 -13.27 14.72 19.46
N TYR A 280 -12.44 13.70 19.61
CA TYR A 280 -11.43 13.26 18.68
C TYR A 280 -11.73 11.84 18.24
N ASP A 281 -11.44 11.57 16.97
CA ASP A 281 -11.45 10.24 16.41
C ASP A 281 -10.02 9.69 16.27
N ILE A 282 -9.87 8.37 16.28
CA ILE A 282 -8.55 7.70 16.31
C ILE A 282 -8.41 6.64 15.22
N GLY A 283 -7.30 6.69 14.49
CA GLY A 283 -6.92 5.73 13.48
C GLY A 283 -5.78 4.86 13.94
N TYR A 284 -5.73 3.64 13.43
CA TYR A 284 -4.68 2.69 13.75
C TYR A 284 -4.16 1.97 12.53
N ALA A 285 -2.86 1.77 12.47
CA ALA A 285 -2.25 0.83 11.52
C ALA A 285 -0.96 0.24 12.08
N MET A 286 -0.64 -0.96 11.60
CA MET A 286 0.61 -1.64 11.86
C MET A 286 1.10 -2.29 10.56
N ALA A 287 2.41 -2.21 10.31
CA ALA A 287 3.07 -2.82 9.16
C ALA A 287 4.34 -3.56 9.63
N LEU A 288 4.70 -4.65 8.95
CA LEU A 288 5.97 -5.34 9.19
C LEU A 288 7.16 -4.46 8.79
N GLY A 289 8.31 -4.64 9.44
CA GLY A 289 9.53 -3.88 9.18
C GLY A 289 9.44 -2.41 9.59
N HIS A 290 10.39 -1.60 9.14
CA HIS A 290 10.42 -0.15 9.34
C HIS A 290 9.66 0.59 8.22
N ASN A 291 8.36 0.35 8.13
CA ASN A 291 7.47 0.88 7.08
C ASN A 291 6.60 2.05 7.60
N GLU A 292 7.21 3.09 8.15
CA GLU A 292 6.48 4.21 8.79
C GLU A 292 5.55 4.96 7.85
N ARG A 293 5.98 5.24 6.61
CA ARG A 293 5.13 5.95 5.63
C ARG A 293 3.82 5.21 5.36
N LYS A 294 3.90 3.88 5.25
CA LYS A 294 2.74 2.99 5.11
C LYS A 294 1.86 3.07 6.37
N ALA A 295 2.43 2.91 7.55
CA ALA A 295 1.67 2.94 8.81
C ALA A 295 0.97 4.30 9.03
N ILE A 296 1.65 5.41 8.73
CA ILE A 296 1.08 6.77 8.84
C ILE A 296 -0.11 6.97 7.88
N ALA A 297 0.07 6.62 6.60
CA ALA A 297 -1.00 6.74 5.61
C ALA A 297 -2.19 5.85 5.98
N ALA A 298 -1.93 4.58 6.33
CA ALA A 298 -2.95 3.61 6.70
C ALA A 298 -3.73 4.01 7.96
N ALA A 299 -3.06 4.51 9.00
CA ALA A 299 -3.73 4.96 10.22
C ALA A 299 -4.68 6.14 9.93
N SER A 300 -4.25 7.08 9.07
CA SER A 300 -5.09 8.19 8.64
C SER A 300 -6.30 7.73 7.82
N LEU A 301 -6.11 6.77 6.90
CA LEU A 301 -7.19 6.20 6.09
C LEU A 301 -8.18 5.36 6.91
N ASP A 302 -7.72 4.69 7.97
CA ASP A 302 -8.59 3.99 8.93
C ASP A 302 -9.56 4.95 9.64
N ILE A 303 -9.14 6.19 9.96
CA ILE A 303 -10.05 7.22 10.47
C ILE A 303 -11.17 7.47 9.46
N VAL A 304 -10.80 7.73 8.20
CA VAL A 304 -11.77 8.08 7.14
C VAL A 304 -12.74 6.93 6.87
N ALA A 305 -12.23 5.70 6.73
CA ALA A 305 -13.05 4.52 6.49
C ALA A 305 -14.06 4.29 7.63
N TRP A 306 -13.63 4.47 8.89
CA TRP A 306 -14.50 4.28 10.04
C TRP A 306 -15.48 5.44 10.25
N ARG A 307 -15.01 6.68 10.27
CA ARG A 307 -15.79 7.90 10.52
C ARG A 307 -16.96 8.05 9.54
N PHE A 308 -16.71 7.73 8.27
CA PHE A 308 -17.71 7.87 7.21
C PHE A 308 -18.42 6.55 6.87
N ARG A 309 -18.30 5.52 7.71
CA ARG A 309 -18.89 4.20 7.45
C ARG A 309 -20.38 4.29 7.15
N GLY A 310 -20.83 3.59 6.11
CA GLY A 310 -22.22 3.59 5.65
C GLY A 310 -22.62 4.76 4.75
N THR A 311 -21.84 5.85 4.71
CA THR A 311 -22.01 6.95 3.74
C THR A 311 -21.36 6.61 2.40
N ASP A 312 -21.64 7.39 1.35
CA ASP A 312 -21.01 7.18 0.04
C ASP A 312 -19.50 7.43 0.06
N THR A 313 -19.03 8.38 0.88
CA THR A 313 -17.59 8.61 1.12
C THR A 313 -16.94 7.38 1.76
N GLY A 314 -17.56 6.80 2.79
CA GLY A 314 -17.05 5.60 3.45
C GLY A 314 -17.05 4.39 2.54
N LYS A 315 -18.15 4.15 1.80
CA LYS A 315 -18.23 3.05 0.81
C LYS A 315 -17.15 3.17 -0.26
N ARG A 316 -16.90 4.39 -0.78
CA ARG A 316 -15.83 4.65 -1.74
C ARG A 316 -14.45 4.39 -1.13
N MET A 317 -14.24 4.81 0.11
CA MET A 317 -12.99 4.54 0.82
C MET A 317 -12.76 3.05 1.02
N GLU A 318 -13.75 2.30 1.52
CA GLU A 318 -13.68 0.84 1.63
C GLU A 318 -13.39 0.18 0.27
N GLN A 319 -14.03 0.63 -0.80
CA GLN A 319 -13.78 0.13 -2.15
C GLN A 319 -12.33 0.36 -2.59
N LEU A 320 -11.80 1.57 -2.38
CA LEU A 320 -10.41 1.90 -2.70
C LEU A 320 -9.46 1.00 -1.92
N LEU A 321 -9.63 0.93 -0.59
CA LEU A 321 -8.79 0.13 0.29
C LEU A 321 -8.82 -1.37 -0.05
N LEU A 322 -9.95 -1.93 -0.47
CA LEU A 322 -10.05 -3.38 -0.72
C LEU A 322 -9.68 -3.80 -2.15
N HIS A 323 -9.88 -2.92 -3.13
CA HIS A 323 -9.79 -3.31 -4.55
C HIS A 323 -8.66 -2.61 -5.32
N THR A 324 -8.05 -1.56 -4.78
CA THR A 324 -7.07 -0.76 -5.54
C THR A 324 -5.69 -0.66 -4.90
N THR A 325 -5.53 -1.12 -3.66
CA THR A 325 -4.26 -0.99 -2.95
C THR A 325 -3.38 -2.23 -3.03
N ASP A 326 -3.88 -3.36 -3.53
CA ASP A 326 -3.03 -4.54 -3.74
C ASP A 326 -2.12 -4.33 -4.96
N GLY A 327 -0.83 -4.08 -4.69
CA GLY A 327 0.19 -3.85 -5.70
C GLY A 327 0.30 -4.99 -6.70
N LEU A 328 0.16 -6.24 -6.25
CA LEU A 328 0.26 -7.40 -7.13
C LEU A 328 -0.94 -7.51 -8.08
N ALA A 329 -2.15 -7.33 -7.56
CA ALA A 329 -3.35 -7.40 -8.39
C ALA A 329 -3.38 -6.26 -9.43
N THR A 330 -2.99 -5.06 -9.01
CA THR A 330 -2.96 -3.87 -9.87
C THR A 330 -1.86 -3.93 -10.93
N SER A 331 -0.62 -4.32 -10.56
CA SER A 331 0.47 -4.46 -11.52
C SER A 331 0.20 -5.60 -12.51
N GLY A 332 -0.26 -6.77 -12.02
CA GLY A 332 -0.62 -7.89 -12.88
C GLY A 332 -1.72 -7.53 -13.88
N PHE A 333 -2.75 -6.80 -13.43
CA PHE A 333 -3.79 -6.29 -14.31
C PHE A 333 -3.33 -5.10 -15.18
N LEU A 334 -2.23 -4.42 -14.91
CA LEU A 334 -1.68 -3.48 -15.89
C LEU A 334 -0.86 -4.24 -16.95
N GLU A 335 -0.03 -5.17 -16.50
CA GLU A 335 0.92 -5.88 -17.33
C GLU A 335 0.29 -6.88 -18.29
N HIS A 336 -0.90 -7.40 -17.96
CA HIS A 336 -1.62 -8.28 -18.89
C HIS A 336 -1.89 -7.60 -20.24
N LEU A 337 -1.92 -6.26 -20.32
CA LEU A 337 -2.09 -5.54 -21.59
C LEU A 337 -0.98 -5.85 -22.62
N LYS A 338 0.18 -6.35 -22.18
CA LYS A 338 1.24 -6.87 -23.05
C LYS A 338 0.83 -8.15 -23.80
N LEU A 339 -0.16 -8.88 -23.30
CA LEU A 339 -0.64 -10.12 -23.90
C LEU A 339 -1.42 -9.84 -25.20
N PRO A 340 -1.57 -10.82 -26.09
CA PRO A 340 -2.27 -10.61 -27.34
C PRO A 340 -3.76 -10.27 -27.17
N HIS A 341 -4.16 -9.07 -27.61
CA HIS A 341 -5.56 -8.60 -27.64
C HIS A 341 -6.11 -8.41 -29.06
N PHE A 342 -5.47 -9.02 -30.07
CA PHE A 342 -5.74 -8.75 -31.50
C PHE A 342 -7.16 -9.12 -31.92
N VAL A 343 -7.79 -10.14 -31.33
CA VAL A 343 -9.18 -10.52 -31.66
C VAL A 343 -10.15 -9.41 -31.26
N THR A 344 -10.09 -8.98 -29.99
CA THR A 344 -10.95 -7.90 -29.48
C THR A 344 -10.68 -6.59 -30.20
N PHE A 345 -9.42 -6.31 -30.53
CA PHE A 345 -9.06 -5.12 -31.29
C PHE A 345 -9.65 -5.16 -32.71
N GLN A 346 -9.53 -6.29 -33.41
CA GLN A 346 -10.08 -6.44 -34.76
C GLN A 346 -11.60 -6.24 -34.77
N SER A 347 -12.34 -6.86 -33.84
CA SER A 347 -13.79 -6.65 -33.75
C SER A 347 -14.17 -5.18 -33.50
N ARG A 348 -13.38 -4.45 -32.69
CA ARG A 348 -13.60 -3.01 -32.46
C ARG A 348 -13.23 -2.17 -33.69
N LEU A 349 -12.19 -2.55 -34.42
CA LEU A 349 -11.78 -1.88 -35.66
C LEU A 349 -12.84 -2.05 -36.75
N ASP A 350 -13.36 -3.27 -36.94
CA ASP A 350 -14.41 -3.55 -37.91
C ASP A 350 -15.68 -2.75 -37.60
N ALA A 351 -16.08 -2.68 -36.32
CA ALA A 351 -17.20 -1.86 -35.88
C ALA A 351 -16.97 -0.35 -36.14
N ALA A 352 -15.75 0.16 -35.87
CA ALA A 352 -15.41 1.56 -36.12
C ALA A 352 -15.40 1.89 -37.62
N MET A 353 -14.92 0.97 -38.47
CA MET A 353 -14.94 1.14 -39.93
C MET A 353 -16.38 1.13 -40.47
N ALA A 354 -17.24 0.24 -39.99
CA ALA A 354 -18.65 0.20 -40.36
C ALA A 354 -19.37 1.50 -39.98
N ALA A 355 -19.18 1.97 -38.74
CA ALA A 355 -19.76 3.24 -38.27
C ALA A 355 -19.27 4.44 -39.09
N ARG A 356 -18.02 4.42 -39.58
CA ARG A 356 -17.49 5.49 -40.44
C ARG A 356 -18.17 5.50 -41.80
N VAL A 357 -18.37 4.33 -42.42
CA VAL A 357 -19.09 4.22 -43.71
C VAL A 357 -20.53 4.71 -43.58
N GLU A 358 -21.22 4.35 -42.49
CA GLU A 358 -22.58 4.84 -42.21
C GLU A 358 -22.63 6.36 -42.02
N ALA A 359 -21.66 6.94 -41.31
CA ALA A 359 -21.55 8.37 -41.11
C ALA A 359 -21.25 9.12 -42.42
N GLU A 360 -20.34 8.61 -43.25
CA GLU A 360 -20.04 9.17 -44.59
C GLU A 360 -21.29 9.12 -45.49
N ALA A 361 -22.05 8.02 -45.48
CA ALA A 361 -23.30 7.89 -46.23
C ALA A 361 -24.44 8.78 -45.70
N LEU A 362 -24.47 9.09 -44.41
CA LEU A 362 -25.41 10.06 -43.85
C LEU A 362 -25.05 11.49 -44.30
N LEU A 363 -23.77 11.85 -44.21
CA LEU A 363 -23.29 13.17 -44.65
C LEU A 363 -23.51 13.41 -46.14
N HIS A 364 -23.31 12.37 -46.97
CA HIS A 364 -23.59 12.46 -48.40
C HIS A 364 -25.07 12.72 -48.68
N ARG A 365 -25.98 12.01 -48.00
CA ARG A 365 -27.43 12.21 -48.13
C ARG A 365 -27.86 13.63 -47.71
N LEU A 366 -27.34 14.12 -46.59
CA LEU A 366 -27.62 15.48 -46.13
C LEU A 366 -27.11 16.56 -47.11
N ALA A 367 -25.99 16.32 -47.78
CA ALA A 367 -25.45 17.23 -48.79
C ALA A 367 -26.21 17.16 -50.13
N GLU A 368 -26.79 16.00 -50.48
CA GLU A 368 -27.67 15.86 -51.66
C GLU A 368 -29.03 16.52 -51.42
N ASP A 369 -29.60 16.40 -50.22
CA ASP A 369 -30.86 17.07 -49.85
C ASP A 369 -30.70 18.60 -49.88
N ASP A 370 -29.59 19.16 -49.37
CA ASP A 370 -29.28 20.61 -49.44
C ASP A 370 -29.08 21.13 -50.88
N ASN A 371 -28.61 20.28 -51.81
CA ASN A 371 -28.43 20.65 -53.22
C ASN A 371 -29.75 20.56 -54.02
N GLN A 372 -30.63 19.62 -53.70
CA GLN A 372 -31.96 19.51 -54.33
C GLN A 372 -32.86 20.68 -53.95
N ASP A 373 -32.82 21.15 -52.69
CA ASP A 373 -33.52 22.36 -52.26
C ASP A 373 -33.02 23.64 -52.95
N HIS A 374 -31.79 23.64 -53.48
CA HIS A 374 -31.23 24.75 -54.27
C HIS A 374 -31.55 24.67 -55.77
N GLU A 375 -31.59 23.49 -56.39
CA GLU A 375 -31.96 23.32 -57.81
C GLU A 375 -33.47 23.53 -58.05
N ASP A 376 -34.34 23.08 -57.14
CA ASP A 376 -35.80 23.30 -57.24
C ASP A 376 -36.20 24.79 -57.14
N HIS A 377 -35.31 25.64 -56.60
CA HIS A 377 -35.50 27.09 -56.57
C HIS A 377 -35.04 27.81 -57.85
N GLU A 378 -34.12 27.26 -58.65
CA GLU A 378 -33.67 27.87 -59.91
C GLU A 378 -34.56 27.50 -61.12
N ASP A 379 -35.15 26.29 -61.13
CA ASP A 379 -36.01 25.84 -62.25
C ASP A 379 -37.40 26.51 -62.25
N HIS A 380 -37.80 27.17 -61.17
CA HIS A 380 -39.10 27.86 -61.11
C HIS A 380 -39.11 29.27 -61.74
N ASP A 381 -37.95 29.84 -62.10
CA ASP A 381 -37.85 31.16 -62.76
C ASP A 381 -37.73 31.09 -64.30
N GLY A 382 -37.84 29.90 -64.92
CA GLY A 382 -37.54 29.67 -66.34
C GLY A 382 -38.70 29.65 -67.34
N HIS A 383 -39.98 29.65 -66.92
CA HIS A 383 -41.12 29.51 -67.85
C HIS A 383 -42.35 30.38 -67.49
N GLU A 384 -42.30 31.68 -67.82
CA GLU A 384 -43.49 32.45 -68.23
C GLU A 384 -43.11 33.47 -69.32
N HIS A 385 -43.36 33.10 -70.59
CA HIS A 385 -43.62 34.03 -71.69
C HIS A 385 -44.69 33.47 -72.62
#